data_AF-A0A8S9WD32-F1
#
_entry.id   AF-A0A8S9WD32-F1
#
_cell.length_a   1.000
_cell.length_b   1.000
_cell.length_c   1.000
_cell.angle_alpha   90.00
_cell.angle_beta   90.00
_cell.angle_gamma   90.00
#
_symmetry.space_group_name_H-M   'P 1'
#
loop_
_entity.id
_entity.type
_entity.pdbx_description
1 polymer ?
#
loop_
_entity_poly.entity_id
_entity_poly.type
_entity_poly.pdbx_seq_one_letter_code
_entity_poly.pdbx_strand_id
1 'polypeptide(L)'
;MEEKKKEDQNADVITCQAKSSFSDFWKLEDYWAIWLGFLLLIIGIIIYFPRGPANMQETIANANAILEAESQRAPFKTIAWYQAVDAKTGLKATSCPLGKKIKNFLSKPKKWSTNPLNALFINKEAAEAVQAKAMVKYKAAREKSAEALEGAKVAEDAASAAGFNNETLNAEASNVIDAWRAAHTKTSKAESKIDAHFYNLIPSLICIMIALAIFFGIGWKVMGNSMTKFMAGFVFIFFMAVLAYIAEGNATMKNYGIGYAAWAILFGLIISNSVGT
;
A
#
# COMPACT_ATOMS: atom_id res chain seq x y z
N MET A 1 40.82 -47.34 -50.74
CA MET A 1 40.14 -47.59 -49.46
C MET A 1 39.74 -46.24 -48.85
N GLU A 2 39.07 -45.39 -49.64
CA GLU A 2 38.91 -43.95 -49.32
C GLU A 2 37.55 -43.37 -49.77
N GLU A 3 36.53 -44.22 -49.95
CA GLU A 3 35.15 -43.79 -50.29
C GLU A 3 34.13 -44.24 -49.23
N LYS A 4 34.46 -44.11 -47.94
CA LYS A 4 33.49 -44.30 -46.85
C LYS A 4 33.49 -43.14 -45.86
N LYS A 5 33.70 -41.93 -46.37
CA LYS A 5 33.78 -40.71 -45.55
C LYS A 5 32.89 -39.63 -46.15
N LYS A 6 31.58 -39.73 -45.90
CA LYS A 6 30.56 -38.66 -45.91
C LYS A 6 29.18 -39.31 -46.03
N GLU A 7 28.49 -39.60 -44.92
CA GLU A 7 27.02 -39.65 -44.95
C GLU A 7 26.34 -39.56 -43.58
N ASP A 8 27.00 -39.85 -42.44
CA ASP A 8 26.34 -39.79 -41.12
C ASP A 8 26.66 -38.54 -40.29
N GLN A 9 26.33 -37.34 -40.78
CA GLN A 9 26.42 -36.10 -39.97
C GLN A 9 25.22 -35.14 -40.07
N ASN A 10 24.06 -35.59 -40.54
CA ASN A 10 22.86 -34.72 -40.68
C ASN A 10 21.56 -35.34 -40.15
N ALA A 11 21.61 -36.09 -39.05
CA ALA A 11 20.41 -36.67 -38.46
C ALA A 11 20.40 -36.57 -36.93
N ASP A 12 20.61 -35.38 -36.36
CA ASP A 12 20.04 -35.06 -35.04
C ASP A 12 19.96 -33.56 -34.74
N VAL A 13 19.47 -32.75 -35.68
CA VAL A 13 18.94 -31.44 -35.30
C VAL A 13 17.50 -31.69 -34.86
N ILE A 14 17.30 -31.96 -33.58
CA ILE A 14 15.98 -31.86 -32.96
C ILE A 14 15.57 -30.39 -33.05
N THR A 15 14.98 -30.00 -34.17
CA THR A 15 14.25 -28.75 -34.24
C THR A 15 13.03 -28.93 -33.35
N CYS A 16 13.08 -28.40 -32.13
CA CYS A 16 11.91 -28.16 -31.32
C CYS A 16 11.01 -27.18 -32.08
N GLN A 17 10.22 -27.68 -33.03
CA GLN A 17 9.10 -26.93 -33.55
C GLN A 17 8.09 -26.85 -32.40
N ALA A 18 8.20 -25.80 -31.59
CA ALA A 18 7.17 -25.40 -30.67
C ALA A 18 5.94 -25.02 -31.51
N LYS A 19 5.14 -26.03 -31.92
CA LYS A 19 3.82 -25.84 -32.48
C LYS A 19 2.96 -25.28 -31.35
N SER A 20 2.97 -23.96 -31.22
CA SER A 20 2.09 -23.23 -30.30
C SER A 20 0.65 -23.62 -30.62
N SER A 21 0.06 -24.47 -29.78
CA SER A 21 -1.31 -24.92 -29.94
C SER A 21 -2.23 -24.00 -29.16
N PHE A 22 -3.45 -23.76 -29.64
CA PHE A 22 -4.42 -22.97 -28.87
C PHE A 22 -4.77 -23.59 -27.51
N SER A 23 -4.48 -24.88 -27.32
CA SER A 23 -4.63 -25.57 -26.04
C SER A 23 -3.57 -25.15 -25.02
N ASP A 24 -2.43 -24.60 -25.44
CA ASP A 24 -1.31 -24.25 -24.56
C ASP A 24 -1.66 -23.03 -23.70
N PHE A 25 -2.50 -22.12 -24.23
CA PHE A 25 -3.06 -20.96 -23.49
C PHE A 25 -3.88 -21.33 -22.25
N TRP A 26 -4.36 -22.58 -22.17
CA TRP A 26 -5.21 -23.06 -21.08
C TRP A 26 -4.56 -24.14 -20.22
N LYS A 27 -3.50 -24.79 -20.72
CA LYS A 27 -2.81 -25.90 -20.03
C LYS A 27 -1.48 -25.49 -19.39
N LEU A 28 -0.86 -24.40 -19.83
CA LEU A 28 0.38 -23.91 -19.24
C LEU A 28 0.11 -22.98 -18.06
N GLU A 29 0.94 -23.10 -17.03
CA GLU A 29 0.86 -22.33 -15.79
C GLU A 29 1.02 -20.82 -16.03
N ASP A 30 1.98 -20.43 -16.87
CA ASP A 30 2.32 -19.02 -17.11
C ASP A 30 1.13 -18.22 -17.64
N TYR A 31 0.28 -18.82 -18.49
CA TYR A 31 -0.92 -18.15 -19.00
C TYR A 31 -2.01 -18.01 -17.94
N TRP A 32 -2.12 -18.95 -17.00
CA TRP A 32 -3.06 -18.84 -15.89
C TRP A 32 -2.74 -17.67 -14.97
N ALA A 33 -1.47 -17.36 -14.74
CA ALA A 33 -1.08 -16.16 -14.02
C ALA A 33 -1.57 -14.87 -14.71
N ILE A 34 -1.49 -14.82 -16.04
CA ILE A 34 -1.98 -13.71 -16.86
C ILE A 34 -3.51 -13.61 -16.79
N TRP A 35 -4.23 -14.71 -16.98
CA TRP A 35 -5.70 -14.72 -16.95
C TRP A 35 -6.26 -14.32 -15.60
N LEU A 36 -5.71 -14.86 -14.51
CA LEU A 36 -6.11 -14.51 -13.15
C LEU A 36 -5.76 -13.05 -12.84
N GLY A 37 -4.59 -12.57 -13.26
CA GLY A 37 -4.21 -11.17 -13.12
C GLY A 37 -5.16 -10.22 -13.86
N PHE A 38 -5.52 -10.55 -15.10
CA PHE A 38 -6.46 -9.78 -15.91
C PHE A 38 -7.87 -9.75 -15.30
N LEU A 39 -8.34 -10.89 -14.80
CA LEU A 39 -9.62 -10.97 -14.08
C LEU A 39 -9.63 -10.06 -12.85
N LEU A 40 -8.55 -10.05 -12.05
CA LEU A 40 -8.43 -9.18 -10.88
C LEU A 40 -8.47 -7.70 -11.28
N LEU A 41 -7.83 -7.34 -12.39
CA LEU A 41 -7.84 -5.98 -12.93
C LEU A 41 -9.25 -5.55 -13.34
N ILE A 42 -9.99 -6.39 -14.06
CA ILE A 42 -11.38 -6.12 -14.44
C ILE A 42 -12.25 -5.91 -13.19
N ILE A 43 -12.14 -6.78 -12.20
CA ILE A 43 -12.87 -6.65 -10.93
C ILE A 43 -12.52 -5.32 -10.26
N GLY A 44 -11.23 -4.94 -10.25
CA GLY A 44 -10.78 -3.65 -9.74
C GLY A 44 -11.44 -2.46 -10.45
N ILE A 45 -11.48 -2.47 -11.78
CA ILE A 45 -12.15 -1.43 -12.57
C ILE A 45 -13.63 -1.35 -12.19
N ILE A 46 -14.35 -2.47 -12.19
CA ILE A 46 -15.79 -2.52 -11.88
C ILE A 46 -16.09 -2.02 -10.46
N ILE A 47 -15.22 -2.29 -9.49
CA ILE A 47 -15.41 -1.83 -8.11
C ILE A 47 -15.18 -0.33 -7.99
N TYR A 48 -14.08 0.19 -8.56
CA TYR A 48 -13.59 1.54 -8.27
C TYR A 48 -14.05 2.62 -9.27
N PHE A 49 -14.15 2.33 -10.57
CA PHE A 49 -14.50 3.34 -11.58
C PHE A 49 -15.92 3.91 -11.41
N PRO A 50 -16.97 3.08 -11.20
CA PRO A 50 -18.32 3.58 -11.01
C PRO A 50 -18.53 4.31 -9.67
N ARG A 51 -17.57 4.22 -8.75
CA ARG A 51 -17.69 4.69 -7.35
C ARG A 51 -16.69 5.80 -7.01
N GLY A 52 -16.42 6.67 -7.98
CA GLY A 52 -15.69 7.91 -7.73
C GLY A 52 -16.32 8.70 -6.57
N PRO A 53 -15.53 9.43 -5.77
CA PRO A 53 -16.07 10.24 -4.68
C PRO A 53 -17.04 11.28 -5.25
N ALA A 54 -18.15 11.51 -4.55
CA ALA A 54 -19.12 12.55 -4.93
C ALA A 54 -18.42 13.91 -5.01
N ASN A 55 -18.79 14.73 -5.99
CA ASN A 55 -18.25 16.07 -6.24
C ASN A 55 -16.74 16.11 -6.55
N MET A 56 -16.16 15.00 -7.05
CA MET A 56 -14.75 14.94 -7.46
C MET A 56 -14.41 16.01 -8.50
N GLN A 57 -15.22 16.13 -9.55
CA GLN A 57 -14.99 17.08 -10.63
C GLN A 57 -15.10 18.53 -10.15
N GLU A 58 -16.10 18.83 -9.32
CA GLU A 58 -16.30 20.16 -8.74
C GLU A 58 -15.15 20.53 -7.78
N THR A 59 -14.74 19.60 -6.91
CA THR A 59 -13.62 19.81 -5.98
C THR A 59 -12.31 20.01 -6.75
N ILE A 60 -12.08 19.25 -7.82
CA ILE A 60 -10.90 19.41 -8.68
C ILE A 60 -10.95 20.74 -9.43
N ALA A 61 -12.11 21.14 -9.97
CA ALA A 61 -12.29 22.40 -10.67
C ALA A 61 -12.05 23.59 -9.75
N ASN A 62 -12.68 23.61 -8.57
CA ASN A 62 -12.50 24.66 -7.56
C ASN A 62 -11.05 24.72 -7.08
N ALA A 63 -10.42 23.58 -6.81
CA ALA A 63 -9.02 23.55 -6.42
C ALA A 63 -8.10 24.03 -7.56
N ASN A 64 -8.35 23.65 -8.81
CA ASN A 64 -7.56 24.13 -9.95
C ASN A 64 -7.70 25.64 -10.15
N ALA A 65 -8.91 26.19 -10.01
CA ALA A 65 -9.15 27.63 -10.09
C ALA A 65 -8.39 28.39 -8.99
N ILE A 66 -8.38 27.86 -7.75
CA ILE A 66 -7.59 28.43 -6.65
C ILE A 66 -6.09 28.34 -6.95
N LEU A 67 -5.60 27.20 -7.44
CA LEU A 67 -4.19 27.03 -7.76
C LEU A 67 -3.72 28.01 -8.84
N GLU A 68 -4.52 28.18 -9.89
CA GLU A 68 -4.24 29.13 -10.97
C GLU A 68 -4.25 30.58 -10.46
N ALA A 69 -5.31 30.99 -9.75
CA ALA A 69 -5.42 32.32 -9.16
C ALA A 69 -4.26 32.64 -8.19
N GLU A 70 -3.90 31.71 -7.32
CA GLU A 70 -2.83 31.90 -6.34
C GLU A 70 -1.45 31.89 -6.99
N SER A 71 -1.22 31.08 -8.03
CA SER A 71 0.04 31.08 -8.80
C SER A 71 0.29 32.39 -9.56
N GLN A 72 -0.76 33.10 -9.95
CA GLN A 72 -0.65 34.41 -10.59
C GLN A 72 -0.50 35.53 -9.55
N ARG A 73 -1.06 35.32 -8.35
CA ARG A 73 -1.12 36.32 -7.28
C ARG A 73 0.16 36.41 -6.47
N ALA A 74 0.78 35.27 -6.12
CA ALA A 74 1.93 35.23 -5.21
C ALA A 74 3.11 34.45 -5.81
N PRO A 75 4.36 34.89 -5.59
CA PRO A 75 5.55 34.20 -6.08
C PRO A 75 5.91 32.94 -5.26
N PHE A 76 5.16 32.63 -4.20
CA PHE A 76 5.33 31.46 -3.34
C PHE A 76 3.98 30.77 -3.08
N LYS A 77 4.02 29.59 -2.46
CA LYS A 77 2.82 28.79 -2.17
C LYS A 77 2.11 29.31 -0.93
N THR A 78 0.93 29.89 -1.11
CA THR A 78 0.08 30.41 -0.03
C THR A 78 -0.63 29.31 0.75
N ILE A 79 -1.23 29.66 1.88
CA ILE A 79 -2.04 28.73 2.68
C ILE A 79 -3.20 28.17 1.82
N ALA A 80 -3.86 29.01 1.04
CA ALA A 80 -4.94 28.62 0.14
C ALA A 80 -4.47 27.63 -0.94
N TRP A 81 -3.27 27.84 -1.49
CA TRP A 81 -2.65 26.90 -2.42
C TRP A 81 -2.48 25.51 -1.78
N TYR A 82 -1.92 25.45 -0.56
CA TYR A 82 -1.73 24.17 0.15
C TYR A 82 -3.05 23.49 0.49
N GLN A 83 -4.07 24.23 0.91
CA GLN A 83 -5.40 23.68 1.18
C GLN A 83 -6.06 23.12 -0.08
N ALA A 84 -5.92 23.79 -1.22
CA ALA A 84 -6.42 23.30 -2.51
C ALA A 84 -5.70 22.01 -2.95
N VAL A 85 -4.38 21.92 -2.75
CA VAL A 85 -3.62 20.68 -3.01
C VAL A 85 -4.04 19.56 -2.06
N ASP A 86 -4.21 19.85 -0.78
CA ASP A 86 -4.67 18.85 0.20
C ASP A 86 -6.07 18.33 -0.13
N ALA A 87 -6.98 19.22 -0.58
CA ALA A 87 -8.30 18.83 -1.07
C ALA A 87 -8.23 17.86 -2.26
N LYS A 88 -7.37 18.17 -3.25
CA LYS A 88 -7.15 17.27 -4.41
C LYS A 88 -6.54 15.94 -4.01
N THR A 89 -5.51 15.95 -3.17
CA THR A 89 -4.82 14.73 -2.74
C THR A 89 -5.68 13.87 -1.80
N GLY A 90 -6.66 14.45 -1.11
CA GLY A 90 -7.65 13.74 -0.30
C GLY A 90 -8.64 12.89 -1.11
N LEU A 91 -8.84 13.21 -2.40
CA LEU A 91 -9.70 12.48 -3.32
C LEU A 91 -9.02 11.16 -3.75
N LYS A 92 -9.18 10.11 -2.95
CA LYS A 92 -8.64 8.78 -3.23
C LYS A 92 -9.77 7.76 -3.30
N ALA A 93 -9.74 6.85 -4.28
CA ALA A 93 -10.67 5.73 -4.32
C ALA A 93 -10.64 4.88 -3.03
N THR A 94 -9.48 4.85 -2.34
CA THR A 94 -9.28 4.18 -1.06
C THR A 94 -9.87 4.94 0.14
N SER A 95 -10.19 6.24 0.02
CA SER A 95 -10.83 7.01 1.10
C SER A 95 -12.36 6.87 1.10
N CYS A 96 -12.96 6.34 0.02
CA CYS A 96 -14.38 5.97 -0.03
C CYS A 96 -14.73 4.86 1.00
N PRO A 97 -15.99 4.79 1.49
CA PRO A 97 -16.39 3.82 2.51
C PRO A 97 -16.11 2.35 2.13
N LEU A 98 -16.41 1.97 0.89
CA LEU A 98 -16.12 0.62 0.38
C LEU A 98 -14.60 0.37 0.27
N GLY A 99 -13.84 1.36 -0.22
CA GLY A 99 -12.38 1.28 -0.32
C GLY A 99 -11.72 1.08 1.05
N LYS A 100 -12.22 1.77 2.09
CA LYS A 100 -11.80 1.55 3.48
C LYS A 100 -12.11 0.14 3.97
N LYS A 101 -13.31 -0.39 3.69
CA LYS A 101 -13.68 -1.77 4.05
C LYS A 101 -12.78 -2.80 3.38
N ILE A 102 -12.54 -2.67 2.07
CA ILE A 102 -11.65 -3.57 1.31
C ILE A 102 -10.22 -3.50 1.86
N LYS A 103 -9.70 -2.28 2.08
CA LYS A 103 -8.36 -2.08 2.65
C LYS A 103 -8.21 -2.71 4.04
N ASN A 104 -9.22 -2.55 4.90
CA ASN A 104 -9.22 -3.13 6.24
C ASN A 104 -9.33 -4.65 6.19
N PHE A 105 -10.14 -5.18 5.28
CA PHE A 105 -10.28 -6.62 5.08
C PHE A 105 -8.94 -7.24 4.61
N LEU A 106 -8.31 -6.66 3.59
CA LEU A 106 -7.02 -7.09 3.02
C LEU A 106 -5.79 -6.62 3.83
N SER A 107 -5.98 -6.24 5.09
CA SER A 107 -4.88 -5.75 5.92
C SER A 107 -3.91 -6.86 6.31
N LYS A 108 -2.62 -6.59 6.13
CA LYS A 108 -1.53 -7.43 6.62
C LYS A 108 -1.33 -7.29 8.14
N PRO A 109 -0.65 -8.26 8.80
CA PRO A 109 -0.26 -8.14 10.19
C PRO A 109 0.35 -6.77 10.53
N LYS A 110 -0.09 -6.19 11.66
CA LYS A 110 0.29 -4.84 12.07
C LYS A 110 1.64 -4.80 12.79
N LYS A 111 2.14 -3.59 12.99
CA LYS A 111 3.39 -3.34 13.73
C LYS A 111 3.22 -3.71 15.21
N TRP A 112 4.24 -4.32 15.79
CA TRP A 112 4.31 -4.65 17.22
C TRP A 112 5.70 -4.32 17.79
N SER A 113 5.82 -4.30 19.12
CA SER A 113 7.09 -4.01 19.82
C SER A 113 7.38 -5.06 20.89
N THR A 114 6.47 -5.23 21.85
CA THR A 114 6.68 -6.15 22.99
C THR A 114 6.07 -7.52 22.75
N ASN A 115 4.84 -7.57 22.20
CA ASN A 115 4.11 -8.81 21.99
C ASN A 115 3.79 -9.02 20.51
N PRO A 116 4.25 -10.10 19.85
CA PRO A 116 3.96 -10.39 18.45
C PRO A 116 2.47 -10.63 18.16
N LEU A 117 1.68 -11.07 19.15
CA LEU A 117 0.23 -11.25 18.98
C LEU A 117 -0.49 -9.92 18.71
N ASN A 118 0.09 -8.79 19.14
CA ASN A 118 -0.44 -7.47 18.82
C ASN A 118 -0.42 -7.20 17.31
N ALA A 119 0.35 -7.95 16.51
CA ALA A 119 0.29 -7.86 15.05
C ALA A 119 -1.06 -8.35 14.48
N LEU A 120 -1.73 -9.26 15.20
CA LEU A 120 -2.96 -9.92 14.74
C LEU A 120 -4.20 -9.42 15.48
N PHE A 121 -4.06 -9.14 16.78
CA PHE A 121 -5.19 -8.87 17.66
C PHE A 121 -4.82 -7.90 18.77
N ILE A 122 -5.67 -6.89 18.99
CA ILE A 122 -5.65 -6.02 20.17
C ILE A 122 -7.08 -5.93 20.69
N ASN A 123 -7.26 -6.17 21.99
CA ASN A 123 -8.56 -6.05 22.65
C ASN A 123 -8.97 -4.58 22.86
N LYS A 124 -10.25 -4.36 23.20
CA LYS A 124 -10.82 -3.00 23.32
C LYS A 124 -10.10 -2.16 24.39
N GLU A 125 -9.85 -2.73 25.55
CA GLU A 125 -9.22 -2.06 26.69
C GLU A 125 -7.78 -1.60 26.38
N ALA A 126 -6.97 -2.48 25.79
CA ALA A 126 -5.61 -2.14 25.37
C ALA A 126 -5.59 -1.09 24.26
N ALA A 127 -6.56 -1.11 23.34
CA ALA A 127 -6.70 -0.09 22.30
C ALA A 127 -7.04 1.28 22.91
N GLU A 128 -7.98 1.34 23.85
CA GLU A 128 -8.37 2.56 24.56
C GLU A 128 -7.20 3.16 25.38
N ALA A 129 -6.41 2.32 26.03
CA ALA A 129 -5.22 2.77 26.78
C ALA A 129 -4.15 3.41 25.87
N VAL A 130 -3.95 2.85 24.67
CA VAL A 130 -3.05 3.42 23.65
C VAL A 130 -3.62 4.71 23.09
N GLN A 131 -4.93 4.74 22.81
CA GLN A 131 -5.65 5.91 22.30
C GLN A 131 -5.57 7.08 23.29
N ALA A 132 -5.78 6.84 24.59
CA ALA A 132 -5.69 7.87 25.62
C ALA A 132 -4.29 8.52 25.66
N LYS A 133 -3.22 7.72 25.60
CA LYS A 133 -1.84 8.23 25.53
C LYS A 133 -1.56 8.98 24.23
N ALA A 134 -2.12 8.52 23.10
CA ALA A 134 -2.00 9.18 21.81
C ALA A 134 -2.76 10.52 21.78
N MET A 135 -3.93 10.59 22.44
CA MET A 135 -4.79 11.77 22.48
C MET A 135 -4.09 12.97 23.12
N VAL A 136 -3.31 12.76 24.19
CA VAL A 136 -2.52 13.83 24.83
C VAL A 136 -1.52 14.43 23.83
N LYS A 137 -0.79 13.57 23.10
CA LYS A 137 0.18 14.01 22.09
C LYS A 137 -0.49 14.70 20.91
N TYR A 138 -1.67 14.23 20.50
CA TYR A 138 -2.44 14.85 19.43
C TYR A 138 -2.95 16.23 19.83
N LYS A 139 -3.52 16.40 21.02
CA LYS A 139 -3.99 17.71 21.50
C LYS A 139 -2.86 18.73 21.48
N ALA A 140 -1.71 18.39 22.07
CA ALA A 140 -0.53 19.25 22.05
C ALA A 140 0.01 19.53 20.63
N ALA A 141 -0.05 18.55 19.72
CA ALA A 141 0.36 18.77 18.33
C ALA A 141 -0.62 19.68 17.56
N ARG A 142 -1.93 19.49 17.80
CA ARG A 142 -3.01 20.27 17.19
C ARG A 142 -2.94 21.73 17.62
N GLU A 143 -2.70 22.00 18.91
CA GLU A 143 -2.49 23.36 19.44
C GLU A 143 -1.32 24.04 18.72
N LYS A 144 -0.14 23.40 18.69
CA LYS A 144 1.03 23.93 17.96
C LYS A 144 0.78 24.15 16.47
N SER A 145 -0.02 23.30 15.83
CA SER A 145 -0.38 23.48 14.42
C SER A 145 -1.38 24.62 14.21
N ALA A 146 -2.26 24.89 15.17
CA ALA A 146 -3.18 26.02 15.12
C ALA A 146 -2.44 27.35 15.32
N GLU A 147 -1.56 27.42 16.32
CA GLU A 147 -0.67 28.58 16.55
C GLU A 147 0.19 28.88 15.31
N ALA A 148 0.79 27.85 14.71
CA ALA A 148 1.59 28.01 13.49
C ALA A 148 0.74 28.49 12.29
N LEU A 149 -0.53 28.10 12.20
CA LEU A 149 -1.44 28.56 11.15
C LEU A 149 -1.82 30.04 11.33
N GLU A 150 -2.02 30.49 12.57
CA GLU A 150 -2.26 31.90 12.88
C GLU A 150 -1.04 32.75 12.52
N GLY A 151 0.17 32.32 12.90
CA GLY A 151 1.41 32.98 12.50
C GLY A 151 1.59 33.04 10.98
N ALA A 152 1.27 31.94 10.28
CA ALA A 152 1.35 31.89 8.82
C ALA A 152 0.37 32.86 8.14
N LYS A 153 -0.86 33.00 8.67
CA LYS A 153 -1.83 33.98 8.17
C LYS A 153 -1.33 35.41 8.33
N VAL A 154 -0.79 35.74 9.50
CA VAL A 154 -0.25 37.09 9.75
C VAL A 154 0.88 37.43 8.79
N ALA A 155 1.80 36.49 8.55
CA ALA A 155 2.92 36.69 7.62
C ALA A 155 2.44 36.79 6.16
N GLU A 156 1.46 35.97 5.75
CA GLU A 156 0.85 36.04 4.42
C GLU A 156 0.08 37.36 4.21
N ASP A 157 -0.69 37.81 5.21
CA ASP A 157 -1.41 39.07 5.17
C ASP A 157 -0.44 40.25 5.04
N ALA A 158 0.68 40.24 5.76
CA ALA A 158 1.74 41.25 5.65
C ALA A 158 2.39 41.28 4.26
N ALA A 159 2.69 40.11 3.68
CA ALA A 159 3.20 40.01 2.31
C ALA A 159 2.17 40.48 1.28
N SER A 160 0.89 40.16 1.50
CA SER A 160 -0.22 40.58 0.63
C SER A 160 -0.46 42.08 0.67
N ALA A 161 -0.31 42.72 1.84
CA ALA A 161 -0.42 44.16 2.01
C ALA A 161 0.69 44.92 1.27
N ALA A 162 1.88 44.30 1.13
CA ALA A 162 2.97 44.79 0.28
C ALA A 162 2.79 44.43 -1.22
N GLY A 163 1.66 43.83 -1.59
CA GLY A 163 1.37 43.35 -2.95
C GLY A 163 2.35 42.29 -3.44
N PHE A 164 2.98 41.53 -2.53
CA PHE A 164 4.02 40.55 -2.80
C PHE A 164 5.28 41.10 -3.51
N ASN A 165 5.51 42.41 -3.46
CA ASN A 165 6.68 43.03 -4.09
C ASN A 165 7.93 43.02 -3.19
N ASN A 166 7.78 42.69 -1.90
CA ASN A 166 8.89 42.66 -0.94
C ASN A 166 9.40 41.22 -0.76
N GLU A 167 10.59 40.93 -1.28
CA GLU A 167 11.22 39.61 -1.22
C GLU A 167 11.43 39.11 0.21
N THR A 168 11.72 40.00 1.18
CA THR A 168 11.95 39.61 2.57
C THR A 168 10.64 39.17 3.24
N LEU A 169 9.55 39.91 3.04
CA LEU A 169 8.23 39.53 3.57
C LEU A 169 7.72 38.24 2.91
N ASN A 170 7.99 38.05 1.61
CA ASN A 170 7.64 36.82 0.90
C ASN A 170 8.43 35.60 1.42
N ALA A 171 9.73 35.77 1.68
CA ALA A 171 10.58 34.72 2.26
C ALA A 171 10.13 34.37 3.69
N GLU A 172 9.78 35.38 4.50
CA GLU A 172 9.22 35.17 5.85
C GLU A 172 7.89 34.42 5.80
N ALA A 173 6.95 34.85 4.95
CA ALA A 173 5.68 34.17 4.75
C ALA A 173 5.87 32.70 4.33
N SER A 174 6.74 32.44 3.34
CA SER A 174 7.06 31.07 2.91
C SER A 174 7.63 30.23 4.05
N ASN A 175 8.58 30.76 4.84
CA ASN A 175 9.18 30.03 5.96
C ASN A 175 8.17 29.69 7.05
N VAL A 176 7.29 30.63 7.41
CA VAL A 176 6.28 30.41 8.44
C VAL A 176 5.20 29.43 7.94
N ILE A 177 4.83 29.49 6.66
CA ILE A 177 3.94 28.52 6.03
C ILE A 177 4.56 27.12 6.04
N ASP A 178 5.85 26.98 5.71
CA ASP A 178 6.55 25.69 5.75
C ASP A 178 6.63 25.13 7.19
N ALA A 179 6.83 25.99 8.18
CA ALA A 179 6.77 25.61 9.59
C ALA A 179 5.37 25.12 9.99
N TRP A 180 4.31 25.80 9.53
CA TRP A 180 2.93 25.32 9.67
C TRP A 180 2.73 23.96 8.99
N ARG A 181 3.23 23.74 7.76
CA ARG A 181 3.13 22.44 7.07
C ARG A 181 3.84 21.32 7.83
N ALA A 182 5.00 21.60 8.41
CA ALA A 182 5.71 20.64 9.25
C ALA A 182 4.92 20.31 10.52
N ALA A 183 4.31 21.31 11.17
CA ALA A 183 3.44 21.13 12.34
C ALA A 183 2.14 20.37 12.00
N HIS A 184 1.52 20.70 10.86
CA HIS A 184 0.32 20.03 10.36
C HIS A 184 0.59 18.56 10.05
N THR A 185 1.73 18.26 9.41
CA THR A 185 2.18 16.89 9.16
C THR A 185 2.41 16.10 10.46
N LYS A 186 2.98 16.74 11.49
CA LYS A 186 3.14 16.13 12.83
C LYS A 186 1.78 15.86 13.48
N THR A 187 0.82 16.75 13.31
CA THR A 187 -0.56 16.60 13.81
C THR A 187 -1.26 15.42 13.15
N SER A 188 -1.25 15.33 11.82
CA SER A 188 -1.82 14.19 11.09
C SER A 188 -1.16 12.84 11.46
N LYS A 189 0.17 12.84 11.67
CA LYS A 189 0.90 11.66 12.19
C LYS A 189 0.52 11.32 13.63
N ALA A 190 0.10 12.28 14.45
CA ALA A 190 -0.39 12.03 15.80
C ALA A 190 -1.85 11.55 15.79
N GLU A 191 -2.68 12.12 14.91
CA GLU A 191 -4.08 11.74 14.68
C GLU A 191 -4.20 10.28 14.24
N SER A 192 -3.38 9.87 13.26
CA SER A 192 -3.34 8.46 12.81
C SER A 192 -2.95 7.45 13.91
N LYS A 193 -2.42 7.91 15.06
CA LYS A 193 -2.15 7.08 16.24
C LYS A 193 -3.32 7.04 17.23
N ILE A 194 -4.26 7.98 17.15
CA ILE A 194 -5.53 7.94 17.88
C ILE A 194 -6.47 6.94 17.25
N ASP A 195 -6.39 6.74 15.93
CA ASP A 195 -7.07 5.66 15.20
C ASP A 195 -6.55 4.24 15.55
N ALA A 196 -6.02 4.08 16.77
CA ALA A 196 -5.77 2.80 17.41
C ALA A 196 -7.11 2.10 17.66
N HIS A 197 -7.67 1.50 16.63
CA HIS A 197 -8.88 0.70 16.75
C HIS A 197 -8.58 -0.62 17.46
N PHE A 198 -9.55 -1.14 18.20
CA PHE A 198 -9.67 -2.59 18.41
C PHE A 198 -9.65 -3.28 17.04
N TYR A 199 -8.86 -4.34 16.89
CA TYR A 199 -8.89 -5.14 15.67
C TYR A 199 -8.63 -6.61 15.96
N ASN A 200 -9.25 -7.44 15.12
CA ASN A 200 -8.98 -8.85 15.01
C ASN A 200 -8.80 -9.19 13.53
N LEU A 201 -7.55 -9.41 13.13
CA LEU A 201 -7.21 -9.78 11.75
C LEU A 201 -7.38 -11.27 11.47
N ILE A 202 -7.56 -12.10 12.49
CA ILE A 202 -7.61 -13.57 12.32
C ILE A 202 -8.75 -13.98 11.37
N PRO A 203 -10.01 -13.49 11.51
CA PRO A 203 -11.08 -13.85 10.59
C PRO A 203 -10.82 -13.40 9.15
N SER A 204 -10.27 -12.20 8.95
CA SER A 204 -9.98 -11.70 7.62
C SER A 204 -8.83 -12.47 6.97
N LEU A 205 -7.78 -12.80 7.72
CA LEU A 205 -6.67 -13.63 7.23
C LEU A 205 -7.13 -15.03 6.81
N ILE A 206 -8.00 -15.68 7.59
CA ILE A 206 -8.58 -16.97 7.23
C ILE A 206 -9.42 -16.84 5.95
N CYS A 207 -10.24 -15.80 5.85
CA CYS A 207 -11.07 -15.58 4.67
C CYS A 207 -10.22 -15.29 3.41
N ILE A 208 -9.15 -14.50 3.54
CA ILE A 208 -8.18 -14.26 2.47
C ILE A 208 -7.46 -15.55 2.07
N MET A 209 -7.03 -16.36 3.04
CA MET A 209 -6.40 -17.65 2.77
C MET A 209 -7.30 -18.53 1.91
N ILE A 210 -8.58 -18.68 2.31
CA ILE A 210 -9.54 -19.50 1.58
C ILE A 210 -9.82 -18.90 0.20
N ALA A 211 -10.06 -17.58 0.11
CA ALA A 211 -10.35 -16.91 -1.15
C ALA A 211 -9.19 -17.05 -2.15
N LEU A 212 -7.95 -16.83 -1.71
CA LEU A 212 -6.76 -16.97 -2.55
C LEU A 212 -6.47 -18.44 -2.90
N ALA A 213 -6.66 -19.38 -1.96
CA ALA A 213 -6.51 -20.81 -2.23
C ALA A 213 -7.48 -21.28 -3.31
N ILE A 214 -8.74 -20.82 -3.27
CA ILE A 214 -9.73 -21.12 -4.31
C ILE A 214 -9.31 -20.45 -5.62
N PHE A 215 -8.99 -19.15 -5.57
CA PHE A 215 -8.67 -18.36 -6.76
C PHE A 215 -7.49 -18.92 -7.55
N PHE A 216 -6.36 -19.17 -6.89
CA PHE A 216 -5.17 -19.75 -7.53
C PHE A 216 -5.34 -21.24 -7.83
N GLY A 217 -6.12 -21.95 -7.01
CA GLY A 217 -6.40 -23.36 -7.23
C GLY A 217 -7.27 -23.65 -8.46
N ILE A 218 -8.02 -22.66 -8.97
CA ILE A 218 -8.75 -22.80 -10.25
C ILE A 218 -7.78 -23.14 -11.38
N GLY A 219 -6.69 -22.38 -11.53
CA GLY A 219 -5.69 -22.64 -12.57
C GLY A 219 -5.05 -24.01 -12.41
N TRP A 220 -4.67 -24.35 -11.17
CA TRP A 220 -4.11 -25.66 -10.84
C TRP A 220 -5.04 -26.83 -11.22
N LYS A 221 -6.33 -26.70 -10.93
CA LYS A 221 -7.35 -27.70 -11.27
C LYS A 221 -7.58 -27.81 -12.77
N VAL A 222 -7.62 -26.71 -13.50
CA VAL A 222 -7.84 -26.74 -14.97
C VAL A 222 -6.65 -27.37 -15.70
N MET A 223 -5.43 -27.25 -15.16
CA MET A 223 -4.26 -27.99 -15.64
C MET A 223 -4.32 -29.51 -15.38
N GLY A 224 -5.40 -30.03 -14.79
CA GLY A 224 -5.61 -31.46 -14.53
C GLY A 224 -4.98 -31.97 -13.24
N ASN A 225 -4.40 -31.08 -12.42
CA ASN A 225 -3.78 -31.46 -11.17
C ASN A 225 -4.79 -31.55 -10.01
N SER A 226 -4.43 -32.26 -8.95
CA SER A 226 -5.29 -32.43 -7.78
C SER A 226 -5.39 -31.14 -6.96
N MET A 227 -6.60 -30.58 -6.86
CA MET A 227 -6.91 -29.40 -6.04
C MET A 227 -6.58 -29.60 -4.55
N THR A 228 -6.79 -30.80 -4.01
CA THR A 228 -6.55 -31.09 -2.59
C THR A 228 -5.08 -30.97 -2.20
N LYS A 229 -4.16 -31.49 -3.02
CA LYS A 229 -2.71 -31.34 -2.80
C LYS A 229 -2.29 -29.87 -2.86
N PHE A 230 -2.85 -29.11 -3.81
CA PHE A 230 -2.60 -27.68 -3.92
C PHE A 230 -3.05 -26.94 -2.66
N MET A 231 -4.28 -27.18 -2.18
CA MET A 231 -4.80 -26.51 -1.00
C MET A 231 -3.96 -26.83 0.25
N ALA A 232 -3.52 -28.08 0.42
CA ALA A 232 -2.64 -28.47 1.53
C ALA A 232 -1.31 -27.68 1.51
N GLY A 233 -0.66 -27.58 0.34
CA GLY A 233 0.55 -26.78 0.17
C GLY A 233 0.30 -25.28 0.35
N PHE A 234 -0.81 -24.76 -0.18
CA PHE A 234 -1.15 -23.36 -0.10
C PHE A 234 -1.37 -22.89 1.34
N VAL A 235 -2.07 -23.68 2.17
CA VAL A 235 -2.27 -23.35 3.59
C VAL A 235 -0.94 -23.20 4.31
N PHE A 236 0.01 -24.11 4.06
CA PHE A 236 1.34 -24.03 4.65
C PHE A 236 2.10 -22.78 4.20
N ILE A 237 2.16 -22.51 2.90
CA ILE A 237 2.84 -21.33 2.35
C ILE A 237 2.19 -20.03 2.82
N PHE A 238 0.86 -19.98 2.89
CA PHE A 238 0.13 -18.81 3.39
C PHE A 238 0.47 -18.55 4.86
N PHE A 239 0.50 -19.59 5.69
CA PHE A 239 0.91 -19.46 7.09
C PHE A 239 2.34 -18.93 7.22
N MET A 240 3.28 -19.43 6.41
CA MET A 240 4.66 -18.92 6.39
C MET A 240 4.73 -17.45 5.95
N ALA A 241 3.90 -17.03 4.99
CA ALA A 241 3.79 -15.64 4.59
C ALA A 241 3.26 -14.77 5.74
N VAL A 242 2.25 -15.23 6.48
CA VAL A 242 1.74 -14.52 7.67
C VAL A 242 2.83 -14.38 8.73
N LEU A 243 3.60 -15.44 9.01
CA LEU A 243 4.73 -15.38 9.94
C LEU A 243 5.80 -14.37 9.49
N ALA A 244 6.13 -14.34 8.19
CA ALA A 244 7.09 -13.38 7.64
C ALA A 244 6.61 -11.93 7.81
N TYR A 245 5.31 -11.67 7.61
CA TYR A 245 4.72 -10.36 7.86
C TYR A 245 4.64 -10.00 9.35
N ILE A 246 4.39 -10.95 10.24
CA ILE A 246 4.47 -10.73 11.69
C ILE A 246 5.91 -10.34 12.05
N ALA A 247 6.91 -11.04 11.53
CA ALA A 247 8.31 -10.75 11.81
C ALA A 247 8.76 -9.37 11.25
N GLU A 248 8.32 -8.98 10.04
CA GLU A 248 8.47 -7.61 9.50
C GLU A 248 7.83 -6.56 10.43
N GLY A 249 6.71 -6.90 11.06
CA GLY A 249 5.96 -6.03 11.96
C GLY A 249 6.73 -5.62 13.21
N ASN A 250 7.83 -6.28 13.57
CA ASN A 250 8.62 -5.91 14.74
C ASN A 250 9.23 -4.51 14.59
N ALA A 251 9.07 -3.67 15.62
CA ALA A 251 9.51 -2.28 15.58
C ALA A 251 11.02 -2.11 15.35
N THR A 252 11.84 -2.98 15.95
CA THR A 252 13.29 -2.96 15.81
C THR A 252 13.70 -3.43 14.42
N MET A 253 13.15 -4.56 13.97
CA MET A 253 13.51 -5.16 12.67
C MET A 253 13.12 -4.25 11.50
N LYS A 254 11.98 -3.56 11.62
CA LYS A 254 11.55 -2.56 10.64
C LYS A 254 12.47 -1.34 10.61
N ASN A 255 13.04 -0.93 11.74
CA ASN A 255 14.02 0.15 11.78
C ASN A 255 15.35 -0.25 11.12
N TYR A 256 15.72 -1.54 11.19
CA TYR A 256 16.87 -2.08 10.46
C TYR A 256 16.59 -2.33 8.96
N GLY A 257 15.38 -2.04 8.48
CA GLY A 257 15.01 -2.23 7.08
C GLY A 257 14.78 -3.70 6.68
N ILE A 258 14.65 -4.61 7.65
CA ILE A 258 14.43 -6.03 7.39
C ILE A 258 12.95 -6.25 7.01
N GLY A 259 12.71 -6.45 5.72
CA GLY A 259 11.39 -6.68 5.15
C GLY A 259 10.90 -8.14 5.27
N TYR A 260 9.63 -8.38 4.96
CA TYR A 260 9.04 -9.73 4.93
C TYR A 260 9.79 -10.69 4.01
N ALA A 261 10.38 -10.22 2.90
CA ALA A 261 11.12 -11.06 1.97
C ALA A 261 12.36 -11.69 2.62
N ALA A 262 13.10 -10.92 3.43
CA ALA A 262 14.25 -11.43 4.17
C ALA A 262 13.83 -12.50 5.19
N TRP A 263 12.70 -12.29 5.88
CA TRP A 263 12.13 -13.27 6.79
C TRP A 263 11.63 -14.54 6.09
N ALA A 264 11.01 -14.40 4.92
CA ALA A 264 10.57 -15.55 4.13
C ALA A 264 11.75 -16.43 3.69
N ILE A 265 12.86 -15.81 3.25
CA ILE A 265 14.10 -16.54 2.93
C ILE A 265 14.64 -17.22 4.18
N LEU A 266 14.76 -16.49 5.30
CA LEU A 266 15.27 -17.05 6.55
C LEU A 266 14.44 -18.25 7.02
N PHE A 267 13.12 -18.15 7.00
CA PHE A 267 12.25 -19.27 7.37
C PHE A 267 12.36 -20.44 6.39
N GLY A 268 12.46 -20.17 5.09
CA GLY A 268 12.70 -21.20 4.07
C GLY A 268 13.99 -21.96 4.33
N LEU A 269 15.08 -21.25 4.65
CA LEU A 269 16.37 -21.85 5.01
C LEU A 269 16.29 -22.70 6.28
N ILE A 270 15.63 -22.20 7.33
CA ILE A 270 15.44 -22.95 8.58
C ILE A 270 14.68 -24.25 8.33
N ILE A 271 13.58 -24.19 7.58
CA ILE A 271 12.77 -25.37 7.28
C ILE A 271 13.55 -26.37 6.44
N SER A 272 14.24 -25.91 5.39
CA SER A 272 15.07 -26.76 4.52
C SER A 272 16.13 -27.51 5.31
N ASN A 273 16.74 -26.86 6.30
CA ASN A 273 17.79 -27.44 7.13
C ASN A 273 17.26 -28.32 8.27
N SER A 274 15.96 -28.23 8.59
CA SER A 274 15.37 -28.97 9.73
C SER A 274 14.53 -30.19 9.30
N VAL A 275 13.93 -30.17 8.11
CA VAL A 275 13.07 -31.25 7.60
C VAL A 275 13.85 -32.22 6.70
N GLY A 276 15.05 -31.83 6.24
CA GLY A 276 15.91 -32.61 5.36
C GLY A 276 16.97 -33.50 6.06
N THR A 277 16.95 -33.59 7.39
CA THR A 277 17.75 -34.51 8.21
C THR A 277 16.84 -35.51 8.91
#